data_AF-A0A3D8HXK3-F1
#
_entry.id   AF-A0A3D8HXK3-F1
#
_cell.length_a   1.000
_cell.length_b   1.000
_cell.length_c   1.000
_cell.angle_alpha   90.00
_cell.angle_beta   90.00
_cell.angle_gamma   90.00
#
_symmetry.space_group_name_H-M   'P 1'
#
loop_
_entity.id
_entity.type
_entity.pdbx_description
1 polymer ?
#
loop_
_entity_poly.entity_id
_entity_poly.type
_entity_poly.pdbx_seq_one_letter_code
_entity_poly.pdbx_strand_id
1 'polypeptide(L)'
;MDYREQQKIAIDILDPTKAQELGFKYPQEVKRTISGYEIRHAYNKHKTDKIPLTLEHIEKWIYFVDKAQVQTLKKDTLKQDVIVSEFRNDDGIVIVVESIRKKTNELSFKTMYLKN
;
A
#
# COMPACT_ATOMS: atom_id res chain seq x y z
N MET A 1 -18.35 -2.58 14.62
CA MET A 1 -17.46 -2.16 13.52
C MET A 1 -18.35 -1.66 12.39
N ASP A 2 -18.24 -0.40 11.97
CA ASP A 2 -19.12 0.16 10.94
C ASP A 2 -18.79 -0.49 9.59
N TYR A 3 -19.79 -1.04 8.90
CA TYR A 3 -19.66 -1.72 7.61
C TYR A 3 -19.01 -0.83 6.54
N ARG A 4 -19.21 0.49 6.64
CA ARG A 4 -18.64 1.49 5.73
C ARG A 4 -17.10 1.57 5.81
N GLU A 5 -16.52 1.21 6.96
CA GLU A 5 -15.05 1.23 7.11
C GLU A 5 -14.35 0.08 6.38
N GLN A 6 -15.07 -1.01 6.10
CA GLN A 6 -14.51 -2.18 5.40
C GLN A 6 -14.62 -2.09 3.88
N GLN A 7 -15.45 -1.17 3.37
CA GLN A 7 -15.58 -0.96 1.94
C GLN A 7 -14.27 -0.43 1.37
N LYS A 8 -13.79 -1.11 0.33
CA LYS A 8 -12.65 -0.66 -0.46
C LYS A 8 -13.13 0.29 -1.55
N ILE A 9 -12.46 1.42 -1.64
CA ILE A 9 -12.63 2.37 -2.73
C ILE A 9 -11.44 2.25 -3.67
N ALA A 10 -11.70 2.33 -4.97
CA ALA A 10 -10.66 2.47 -5.98
C ALA A 10 -10.29 3.95 -6.09
N ILE A 11 -8.99 4.22 -5.99
CA ILE A 11 -8.45 5.59 -6.00
C ILE A 11 -7.56 5.84 -7.22
N ASP A 12 -7.11 4.79 -7.90
CA ASP A 12 -6.24 4.85 -9.06
C ASP A 12 -6.30 3.53 -9.87
N ILE A 13 -5.79 3.55 -11.10
CA ILE A 13 -5.53 2.37 -11.93
C ILE A 13 -4.02 2.16 -12.02
N LEU A 14 -3.55 0.98 -11.62
CA LEU A 14 -2.13 0.64 -11.66
C LEU A 14 -1.61 0.65 -13.10
N ASP A 15 -0.38 1.14 -13.29
CA ASP A 15 0.33 1.05 -14.57
C ASP A 15 0.28 -0.39 -15.14
N PRO A 16 -0.14 -0.59 -16.40
CA PRO A 16 -0.32 -1.92 -16.97
C PRO A 16 0.97 -2.74 -17.04
N THR A 17 2.12 -2.10 -17.26
CA THR A 17 3.42 -2.78 -17.28
C THR A 17 3.71 -3.31 -15.88
N LYS A 18 3.52 -2.48 -14.86
CA LYS A 18 3.68 -2.90 -13.46
C LYS A 18 2.71 -4.01 -13.08
N ALA A 19 1.46 -3.90 -13.51
CA ALA A 19 0.45 -4.92 -13.29
C ALA A 19 0.84 -6.27 -13.90
N GLN A 20 1.44 -6.26 -15.10
CA GLN A 20 1.95 -7.44 -15.77
C GLN A 20 3.15 -8.05 -15.01
N GLU A 21 4.09 -7.24 -14.54
CA GLU A 21 5.22 -7.69 -13.69
C GLU A 21 4.73 -8.37 -12.41
N LEU A 22 3.68 -7.84 -11.80
CA LEU A 22 3.06 -8.42 -10.60
C LEU A 22 2.22 -9.67 -10.93
N GLY A 23 2.01 -9.99 -12.21
CA GLY A 23 1.32 -11.17 -12.69
C GLY A 23 -0.18 -11.12 -12.50
N PHE A 24 -0.80 -9.95 -12.69
CA PHE A 24 -2.25 -9.81 -12.77
C PHE A 24 -2.79 -10.32 -14.12
N LYS A 25 -4.02 -10.87 -14.11
CA LYS A 25 -4.65 -11.42 -15.31
C LYS A 25 -5.13 -10.34 -16.29
N TYR A 26 -5.62 -9.22 -15.75
CA TYR A 26 -6.15 -8.10 -16.54
C TYR A 26 -5.36 -6.84 -16.21
N PRO A 27 -4.13 -6.71 -16.75
CA PRO A 27 -3.19 -5.65 -16.34
C PRO A 27 -3.73 -4.23 -16.59
N GLN A 28 -4.60 -4.04 -17.59
CA GLN A 28 -5.21 -2.75 -17.92
C GLN A 28 -6.29 -2.28 -16.92
N GLU A 29 -6.72 -3.16 -16.01
CA GLU A 29 -7.87 -2.92 -15.13
C GLU A 29 -7.52 -3.11 -13.65
N VAL A 30 -6.22 -3.14 -13.30
CA VAL A 30 -5.82 -3.38 -11.90
C VAL A 30 -6.11 -2.13 -11.08
N LYS A 31 -7.09 -2.23 -10.18
CA LYS A 31 -7.47 -1.12 -9.31
C LYS A 31 -6.51 -1.02 -8.14
N ARG A 32 -6.03 0.19 -7.88
CA ARG A 32 -5.42 0.54 -6.60
C ARG A 32 -6.49 0.93 -5.62
N THR A 33 -6.56 0.22 -4.49
CA THR A 33 -7.66 0.39 -3.53
C THR A 33 -7.21 0.56 -2.09
N ILE A 34 -8.07 1.19 -1.31
CA ILE A 34 -7.88 1.43 0.11
C ILE A 34 -9.24 1.44 0.83
N SER A 35 -9.27 1.08 2.10
CA SER A 35 -10.44 1.17 2.98
C SER A 35 -10.18 2.04 4.21
N GLY A 36 -11.23 2.56 4.82
CA GLY A 36 -11.14 3.30 6.08
C GLY A 36 -10.53 2.46 7.22
N TYR A 37 -10.76 1.14 7.21
CA TYR A 37 -10.13 0.21 8.12
C TYR A 37 -8.60 0.16 7.95
N GLU A 38 -8.10 0.05 6.72
CA GLU A 38 -6.66 -0.02 6.43
C GLU A 38 -5.96 1.31 6.81
N ILE A 39 -6.59 2.46 6.52
CA ILE A 39 -6.12 3.78 6.95
C ILE A 39 -6.02 3.84 8.48
N ARG A 40 -7.10 3.49 9.19
CA ARG A 40 -7.13 3.52 10.65
C ARG A 40 -6.14 2.53 11.26
N HIS A 41 -5.99 1.35 10.66
CA HIS A 41 -5.03 0.35 11.11
C HIS A 41 -3.60 0.89 11.05
N ALA A 42 -3.19 1.42 9.90
CA ALA A 42 -1.86 1.99 9.72
C ALA A 42 -1.63 3.16 10.69
N TYR A 43 -2.56 4.12 10.73
CA TYR A 43 -2.45 5.30 11.60
C TYR A 43 -2.36 4.91 13.08
N ASN A 44 -3.30 4.12 13.60
CA ASN A 44 -3.30 3.78 15.04
C ASN A 44 -2.10 2.94 15.45
N LYS A 45 -1.59 2.09 14.55
CA LYS A 45 -0.44 1.23 14.82
C LYS A 45 0.87 2.03 14.86
N HIS A 46 1.00 3.04 14.00
CA HIS A 46 2.28 3.71 13.73
C HIS A 46 2.33 5.18 14.16
N LYS A 47 1.24 5.76 14.70
CA LYS A 47 1.22 7.15 15.22
C LYS A 47 2.05 7.34 16.51
N THR A 48 2.41 6.26 17.19
CA THR A 48 3.23 6.28 18.42
C THR A 48 4.63 5.70 18.21
N ASP A 49 4.99 5.38 16.98
CA ASP A 49 6.34 4.94 16.66
C ASP A 49 7.34 6.09 16.88
N LYS A 50 8.63 5.77 16.96
CA LYS A 50 9.70 6.76 17.14
C LYS A 50 9.62 7.90 16.11
N ILE A 51 9.25 7.57 14.87
CA ILE A 51 8.83 8.54 13.86
C ILE A 51 7.34 8.30 13.61
N PRO A 52 6.46 9.22 14.04
CA PRO A 52 5.02 9.00 14.00
C PRO A 52 4.48 9.13 12.57
N LEU A 53 3.67 8.14 12.17
CA LEU A 53 2.89 8.22 10.94
C LEU A 53 1.71 9.21 11.11
N THR A 54 1.56 10.13 10.16
CA THR A 54 0.40 11.05 10.09
C THR A 54 -0.55 10.67 8.95
N LEU A 55 -1.78 11.21 8.95
CA LEU A 55 -2.73 10.99 7.85
C LEU A 55 -2.23 11.56 6.52
N GLU A 56 -1.55 12.71 6.54
CA GLU A 56 -0.96 13.31 5.33
C GLU A 56 0.07 12.39 4.65
N HIS A 57 0.78 11.56 5.42
CA HIS A 57 1.65 10.54 4.86
C HIS A 57 0.85 9.48 4.10
N ILE A 58 -0.26 9.00 4.68
CA ILE A 58 -1.12 7.99 4.06
C ILE A 58 -1.80 8.55 2.81
N GLU A 59 -2.21 9.82 2.81
CA GLU A 59 -2.79 10.47 1.62
C GLU A 59 -1.82 10.46 0.42
N LYS A 60 -0.51 10.52 0.67
CA LYS A 60 0.54 10.53 -0.36
C LYS A 60 1.08 9.13 -0.70
N TRP A 61 0.44 8.06 -0.23
CA TRP A 61 1.00 6.72 -0.35
C TRP A 61 1.28 6.27 -1.81
N ILE A 62 0.42 6.64 -2.78
CA ILE A 62 0.64 6.36 -4.21
C ILE A 62 1.94 6.98 -4.70
N TYR A 63 2.17 8.26 -4.36
CA TYR A 63 3.40 8.96 -4.70
C TYR A 63 4.63 8.22 -4.17
N PHE A 64 4.58 7.75 -2.91
CA PHE A 64 5.70 7.02 -2.33
C PHE A 64 5.96 5.68 -3.01
N VAL A 65 4.92 4.91 -3.36
CA VAL A 65 5.15 3.62 -4.04
C VAL A 65 5.66 3.79 -5.46
N ASP A 66 5.19 4.80 -6.19
CA ASP A 66 5.57 5.04 -7.59
C ASP A 66 6.96 5.68 -7.72
N LYS A 67 7.43 6.36 -6.67
CA LYS A 67 8.79 6.92 -6.59
C LYS A 67 9.77 6.08 -5.77
N ALA A 68 9.33 4.93 -5.26
CA ALA A 68 10.16 4.07 -4.42
C ALA A 68 11.42 3.63 -5.17
N GLN A 69 12.57 3.75 -4.51
CA GLN A 69 13.84 3.29 -5.07
C GLN A 69 13.99 1.77 -4.96
N VAL A 70 13.29 1.15 -4.01
CA VAL A 70 13.28 -0.29 -3.80
C VAL A 70 11.85 -0.79 -3.77
N GLN A 71 11.58 -1.85 -4.55
CA GLN A 71 10.33 -2.59 -4.50
C GLN A 71 10.63 -4.08 -4.42
N THR A 72 10.10 -4.76 -3.38
CA THR A 72 10.37 -6.18 -3.14
C THR A 72 9.07 -6.96 -2.99
N LEU A 73 8.96 -8.08 -3.70
CA LEU A 73 7.88 -9.04 -3.51
C LEU A 73 8.15 -9.91 -2.28
N LYS A 74 7.17 -9.99 -1.39
CA LYS A 74 7.25 -10.80 -0.17
C LYS A 74 5.93 -11.52 0.06
N LYS A 75 5.95 -12.46 1.00
CA LYS A 75 4.74 -13.00 1.62
C LYS A 75 4.56 -12.37 2.99
N ASP A 76 3.35 -11.95 3.32
CA ASP A 76 3.02 -11.51 4.67
C ASP A 76 2.91 -12.70 5.64
N THR A 77 2.59 -12.42 6.90
CA THR A 77 2.42 -13.45 7.95
C THR A 77 1.27 -14.43 7.66
N LEU A 78 0.31 -14.04 6.81
CA LEU A 78 -0.80 -14.88 6.34
C LEU A 78 -0.48 -15.56 4.99
N LYS A 79 0.78 -15.52 4.55
CA LYS A 79 1.29 -16.07 3.28
C LYS A 79 0.69 -15.41 2.03
N GLN A 80 0.07 -14.24 2.15
CA GLN A 80 -0.45 -13.45 1.04
C GLN A 80 0.70 -12.70 0.35
N ASP A 81 0.66 -12.64 -0.97
CA ASP A 81 1.65 -11.89 -1.74
C ASP A 81 1.46 -10.39 -1.50
N VAL A 82 2.56 -9.71 -1.17
CA VAL A 82 2.63 -8.27 -0.97
C VAL A 82 3.81 -7.70 -1.75
N ILE A 83 3.67 -6.45 -2.17
CA ILE A 83 4.80 -5.62 -2.60
C ILE A 83 5.13 -4.65 -1.48
N VAL A 84 6.40 -4.59 -1.13
CA VAL A 84 6.94 -3.64 -0.15
C VAL A 84 7.76 -2.62 -0.92
N SER A 85 7.37 -1.36 -0.82
CA SER A 85 8.00 -0.22 -1.48
C SER A 85 8.72 0.63 -0.44
N GLU A 86 10.00 0.91 -0.68
CA GLU A 86 10.82 1.80 0.15
C GLU A 86 11.12 3.09 -0.61
N PHE A 87 10.63 4.20 -0.09
CA PHE A 87 10.94 5.54 -0.57
C PHE A 87 11.84 6.25 0.43
N ARG A 88 13.01 6.70 -0.02
CA ARG A 88 14.02 7.38 0.80
C ARG A 88 14.03 8.87 0.47
N ASN A 89 14.01 9.70 1.52
CA ASN A 89 14.19 11.14 1.45
C ASN A 89 15.07 11.63 2.62
N ASP A 90 15.26 12.95 2.71
CA ASP A 90 16.07 13.55 3.77
C ASP A 90 15.50 13.32 5.19
N ASP A 91 14.19 13.08 5.29
CA ASP A 91 13.49 12.81 6.56
C ASP A 91 13.53 11.33 6.98
N GLY A 92 14.06 10.44 6.13
CA GLY A 92 14.23 9.02 6.41
C GLY A 92 13.67 8.10 5.32
N ILE A 93 13.08 6.98 5.75
CA ILE A 93 12.55 5.93 4.88
C ILE A 93 11.06 5.75 5.13
N VAL A 94 10.28 5.97 4.08
CA VAL A 94 8.88 5.63 4.01
C VAL A 94 8.73 4.19 3.50
N ILE A 95 8.10 3.34 4.28
CA ILE A 95 7.77 1.96 3.87
C ILE A 95 6.28 1.86 3.64
N VAL A 96 5.89 1.40 2.46
CA VAL A 96 4.50 1.12 2.11
C VAL A 96 4.36 -0.35 1.72
N VAL A 97 3.27 -0.97 2.17
CA VAL A 97 2.94 -2.37 1.85
C VAL A 97 1.60 -2.42 1.15
N GLU A 98 1.58 -2.99 -0.05
CA GLU A 98 0.36 -3.29 -0.80
C GLU A 98 0.14 -4.80 -0.91
N SER A 99 -1.09 -5.25 -0.72
CA SER A 99 -1.49 -6.64 -0.94
C SER A 99 -1.82 -6.87 -2.42
N ILE A 100 -1.22 -7.89 -3.02
CA ILE A 100 -1.41 -8.27 -4.42
C ILE A 100 -2.58 -9.26 -4.49
N ARG A 101 -3.77 -8.78 -4.88
CA ARG A 101 -5.00 -9.58 -4.89
C ARG A 101 -5.39 -9.94 -6.32
N LYS A 102 -4.68 -10.92 -6.89
CA LYS A 102 -4.85 -11.36 -8.29
C LYS A 102 -6.26 -11.81 -8.64
N LYS A 103 -6.97 -12.47 -7.70
CA LYS A 103 -8.35 -12.96 -7.92
C LYS A 103 -9.35 -11.83 -8.16
N THR A 104 -9.16 -10.68 -7.51
CA THR A 104 -10.05 -9.51 -7.61
C THR A 104 -9.45 -8.41 -8.47
N ASN A 105 -8.32 -8.68 -9.14
CA ASN A 105 -7.58 -7.71 -9.96
C ASN A 105 -7.31 -6.38 -9.22
N GLU A 106 -6.87 -6.50 -7.97
CA GLU A 106 -6.70 -5.37 -7.04
C GLU A 106 -5.27 -5.37 -6.48
N LEU A 107 -4.65 -4.18 -6.46
CA LEU A 107 -3.47 -3.89 -5.65
C LEU A 107 -3.91 -2.98 -4.50
N SER A 108 -3.90 -3.48 -3.27
CA SER A 108 -4.56 -2.79 -2.17
C SER A 108 -3.59 -2.32 -1.09
N PHE A 109 -3.72 -1.07 -0.68
CA PHE A 109 -3.04 -0.53 0.48
C PHE A 109 -3.27 -1.40 1.71
N LYS A 110 -2.20 -1.84 2.37
CA LYS A 110 -2.27 -2.71 3.55
C LYS A 110 -1.83 -1.98 4.82
N THR A 111 -0.69 -1.31 4.75
CA THR A 111 -0.11 -0.51 5.84
C THR A 111 1.01 0.39 5.33
N MET A 112 1.40 1.36 6.14
CA MET A 112 2.53 2.25 5.93
C MET A 112 3.20 2.55 7.27
N TYR A 113 4.51 2.80 7.27
CA TYR A 113 5.23 3.26 8.46
C TYR A 113 6.56 3.95 8.08
N LEU A 114 7.13 4.70 9.02
CA LEU A 114 8.34 5.51 8.83
C LEU A 114 9.51 4.93 9.62
N LYS A 115 10.72 5.06 9.08
CA LYS A 115 11.99 4.61 9.69
C LYS A 115 13.08 5.66 9.49
N ASN A 116 14.04 5.68 10.42
CA ASN A 116 15.35 6.33 10.27
C ASN A 116 16.43 5.27 10.41
#